data_AF-A0A819AMS4-F1
#
_entry.id   AF-A0A819AMS4-F1
#
_cell.length_a   1.000
_cell.length_b   1.000
_cell.length_c   1.000
_cell.angle_alpha   90.00
_cell.angle_beta   90.00
_cell.angle_gamma   90.00
#
_symmetry.space_group_name_H-M   'P 1'
#
loop_
_entity.id
_entity.type
_entity.pdbx_description
1 polymer ?
#
loop_
_entity_poly.entity_id
_entity_poly.type
_entity_poly.pdbx_seq_one_letter_code
_entity_poly.pdbx_strand_id
1 'polypeptide(L)'
;MHITYKYERNLTYIEINNSNSLQTPQSIMTIIDKRITDLRNEEKAIRKICVKLSQFLKQNSITPFNDDIIEYLQHFINEEKQKKSTGIDNTDIIKGLEQMIKDYTEEFNLYTSSISSQNNSTSTDRFDNTAQIEEMFSLVQKLYDLPINGKLIEEQVRRMKEGRAQATKSDEQFVDLPTGYNSPDILNNLKDIVNRKNR
;
A
#
# COMPACT_ATOMS: atom_id res chain seq x y z
N MET A 1 -0.33 12.22 -5.64
CA MET A 1 0.91 11.45 -5.84
C MET A 1 0.55 10.30 -6.78
N HIS A 2 0.86 10.38 -8.08
CA HIS A 2 0.52 9.32 -9.04
C HIS A 2 1.67 8.31 -9.10
N ILE A 3 1.46 7.15 -8.48
CA ILE A 3 2.34 6.00 -8.64
C ILE A 3 1.86 5.30 -9.91
N THR A 4 2.61 5.43 -11.01
CA THR A 4 2.27 4.74 -12.26
C THR A 4 2.51 3.25 -12.09
N TYR A 5 1.43 2.49 -11.84
CA TYR A 5 1.48 1.03 -11.79
C TYR A 5 1.67 0.50 -13.22
N LYS A 6 2.89 0.07 -13.56
CA LYS A 6 3.13 -0.72 -14.76
C LYS A 6 2.51 -2.10 -14.54
N TYR A 7 1.28 -2.28 -15.03
CA TYR A 7 0.55 -3.54 -14.92
C TYR A 7 1.18 -4.59 -15.86
N GLU A 8 2.00 -5.48 -15.31
CA GLU A 8 2.42 -6.69 -16.00
C GLU A 8 1.38 -7.77 -15.69
N ARG A 9 0.71 -8.29 -16.73
CA ARG A 9 -0.28 -9.36 -16.63
C ARG A 9 0.44 -10.65 -16.20
N ASN A 10 0.65 -10.80 -14.90
CA ASN A 10 1.24 -12.00 -14.32
C ASN A 10 0.17 -13.11 -14.34
N LEU A 11 0.17 -13.88 -15.43
CA LEU A 11 -0.59 -15.11 -15.51
C LEU A 11 -0.01 -16.10 -14.49
N THR A 12 -0.86 -16.64 -13.63
CA THR A 12 -0.50 -17.77 -12.78
C THR A 12 -0.11 -18.94 -13.68
N TYR A 13 1.18 -19.21 -13.83
CA TYR A 13 1.68 -20.31 -14.65
C TYR A 13 1.47 -21.62 -13.89
N ILE A 14 0.66 -22.52 -14.44
CA ILE A 14 0.55 -23.90 -13.97
C ILE A 14 1.48 -24.72 -14.87
N GLU A 15 2.60 -25.19 -14.30
CA GLU A 15 3.49 -26.12 -14.99
C GLU A 15 2.82 -27.49 -15.14
N ILE A 16 2.24 -27.72 -16.31
CA ILE A 16 1.76 -29.04 -16.72
C ILE A 16 2.98 -29.81 -17.25
N ASN A 17 3.63 -30.58 -16.38
CA ASN A 17 4.77 -31.42 -16.76
C ASN A 17 4.33 -32.50 -17.76
N ASN A 18 4.59 -32.26 -19.05
CA ASN A 18 4.23 -33.15 -20.16
C ASN A 18 5.11 -34.43 -20.22
N SER A 19 6.11 -34.53 -19.35
CA SER A 19 7.09 -35.62 -19.29
C SER A 19 6.60 -36.88 -18.57
N ASN A 20 5.50 -36.80 -17.82
CA ASN A 20 4.84 -37.97 -17.24
C ASN A 20 3.55 -38.23 -18.01
N SER A 21 3.54 -39.29 -18.82
CA SER A 21 2.44 -39.76 -19.69
C SER A 21 1.17 -40.24 -18.95
N LEU A 22 0.85 -39.67 -17.78
CA LEU A 22 -0.21 -40.10 -16.86
C LEU A 22 -1.01 -38.94 -16.25
N GLN A 23 -0.95 -37.73 -16.80
CA GLN A 23 -1.86 -36.65 -16.37
C GLN A 23 -3.21 -36.81 -17.07
N THR A 24 -4.16 -37.46 -16.41
CA THR A 24 -5.55 -37.51 -16.87
C THR A 24 -6.15 -36.10 -16.83
N PRO A 25 -7.11 -35.75 -17.70
CA PRO A 25 -7.83 -34.48 -17.64
C PRO A 25 -8.38 -34.16 -16.24
N GLN A 26 -8.78 -35.19 -15.50
CA GLN A 26 -9.22 -35.10 -14.12
C GLN A 26 -8.11 -34.65 -13.15
N SER A 27 -6.87 -35.14 -13.32
CA SER A 27 -5.73 -34.71 -12.49
C SER A 27 -5.33 -33.26 -12.73
N ILE A 28 -5.52 -32.76 -13.96
CA ILE A 28 -5.24 -31.36 -14.29
C ILE A 28 -6.33 -30.46 -13.68
N MET A 29 -7.60 -30.88 -13.75
CA MET A 29 -8.71 -30.15 -13.14
C MET A 29 -8.52 -30.01 -11.62
N THR A 30 -8.10 -31.06 -10.92
CA THR A 30 -7.86 -30.98 -9.47
C THR A 30 -6.72 -30.04 -9.11
N ILE A 31 -5.66 -29.95 -9.93
CA ILE A 31 -4.57 -28.98 -9.75
C ILE A 31 -5.10 -27.55 -9.92
N ILE A 32 -5.95 -27.31 -10.93
CA ILE A 32 -6.57 -25.99 -11.18
C ILE A 32 -7.48 -25.61 -10.02
N ASP A 33 -8.37 -26.50 -9.57
CA ASP A 33 -9.30 -26.23 -8.47
C ASP A 33 -8.56 -25.94 -7.17
N LYS A 34 -7.49 -26.69 -6.89
CA LYS A 34 -6.61 -26.43 -5.74
C LYS A 34 -5.99 -25.03 -5.86
N ARG A 35 -5.47 -24.67 -7.04
CA ARG A 35 -4.84 -23.37 -7.25
C ARG A 35 -5.83 -22.21 -7.09
N ILE A 36 -7.06 -22.36 -7.59
CA ILE A 36 -8.14 -21.39 -7.39
C ILE A 36 -8.43 -21.23 -5.89
N THR A 37 -8.48 -22.33 -5.15
CA THR A 37 -8.74 -22.32 -3.71
C THR A 37 -7.61 -21.61 -2.95
N ASP A 38 -6.35 -21.91 -3.28
CA ASP A 38 -5.18 -21.27 -2.67
C ASP A 38 -5.19 -19.75 -2.93
N LEU A 39 -5.48 -19.32 -4.16
CA LEU A 39 -5.59 -17.90 -4.52
C LEU A 39 -6.71 -17.19 -3.75
N ARG A 40 -7.90 -17.80 -3.63
CA ARG A 40 -9.02 -17.24 -2.87
C ARG A 40 -8.71 -17.11 -1.38
N ASN A 41 -8.03 -18.10 -0.82
CA ASN A 41 -7.62 -18.07 0.59
C ASN A 41 -6.62 -16.95 0.84
N GLU A 42 -5.67 -16.78 -0.08
CA GLU A 42 -4.67 -15.72 0.02
C GLU A 42 -5.28 -14.32 -0.15
N GLU A 43 -6.18 -14.14 -1.13
CA GLU A 43 -6.94 -12.90 -1.32
C GLU A 43 -7.68 -12.51 -0.04
N LYS A 44 -8.36 -13.47 0.61
CA LYS A 44 -9.05 -13.24 1.88
C LYS A 44 -8.10 -12.85 3.01
N ALA A 45 -6.91 -13.46 3.07
CA ALA A 45 -5.89 -13.12 4.07
C ALA A 45 -5.35 -11.70 3.86
N ILE A 46 -5.04 -11.34 2.61
CA ILE A 46 -4.60 -9.99 2.22
C ILE A 46 -5.66 -8.97 2.62
N ARG A 47 -6.92 -9.18 2.23
CA ARG A 47 -8.03 -8.27 2.53
C ARG A 47 -8.16 -8.01 4.03
N LYS A 48 -8.13 -9.07 4.85
CA LYS A 48 -8.22 -8.96 6.31
C LYS A 48 -7.05 -8.15 6.90
N ILE A 49 -5.84 -8.34 6.39
CA ILE A 49 -4.66 -7.56 6.82
C ILE A 49 -4.82 -6.09 6.40
N CYS A 50 -5.24 -5.83 5.17
CA CYS A 50 -5.50 -4.47 4.67
C CYS A 50 -6.51 -3.74 5.54
N VAL A 51 -7.64 -4.37 5.89
CA VAL A 51 -8.66 -3.76 6.77
C VAL A 51 -8.06 -3.34 8.12
N LYS A 52 -7.25 -4.21 8.75
CA LYS A 52 -6.58 -3.90 10.01
C LYS A 52 -5.58 -2.74 9.89
N LEU A 53 -4.78 -2.73 8.83
CA LEU A 53 -3.82 -1.65 8.56
C LEU A 53 -4.53 -0.32 8.29
N SER A 54 -5.56 -0.32 7.43
CA SER A 54 -6.39 0.85 7.14
C SER A 54 -7.02 1.41 8.41
N GLN A 55 -7.47 0.54 9.32
CA GLN A 55 -8.01 0.96 10.60
C GLN A 55 -6.95 1.60 11.49
N PHE A 56 -5.78 0.98 11.64
CA PHE A 56 -4.67 1.52 12.40
C PHE A 56 -4.26 2.91 11.87
N LEU A 57 -4.16 3.04 10.54
CA LEU A 57 -3.87 4.31 9.89
C LEU A 57 -4.95 5.35 10.17
N LYS A 58 -6.23 5.00 10.04
CA LYS A 58 -7.36 5.91 10.34
C LYS A 58 -7.36 6.39 11.78
N GLN A 59 -7.03 5.53 12.75
CA GLN A 59 -6.96 5.91 14.16
C GLN A 59 -5.82 6.89 14.45
N ASN A 60 -4.71 6.77 13.73
CA ASN A 60 -3.51 7.57 13.92
C ASN A 60 -3.39 8.75 12.94
N SER A 61 -4.32 8.87 11.98
CA SER A 61 -4.30 9.92 10.97
C SER A 61 -4.86 11.22 11.55
N ILE A 62 -4.09 12.31 11.40
CA ILE A 62 -4.54 13.67 11.74
C ILE A 62 -5.52 14.19 10.67
N THR A 63 -5.37 13.75 9.42
CA THR A 63 -6.21 14.11 8.28
C THR A 63 -7.28 13.05 8.01
N PRO A 64 -8.33 13.35 7.23
CA PRO A 64 -9.26 12.34 6.74
C PRO A 64 -8.50 11.18 6.07
N PHE A 65 -8.77 9.96 6.52
CA PHE A 65 -8.14 8.75 5.99
C PHE A 65 -8.62 8.53 4.55
N ASN A 66 -7.69 8.60 3.59
CA ASN A 66 -7.94 8.14 2.22
C ASN A 66 -7.74 6.63 2.17
N ASP A 67 -8.75 5.89 1.71
CA ASP A 67 -8.63 4.45 1.57
C ASP A 67 -8.09 4.10 0.18
N ASP A 68 -6.76 4.00 0.09
CA ASP A 68 -6.05 3.72 -1.15
C ASP A 68 -6.47 2.36 -1.78
N ILE A 69 -7.02 1.42 -1.00
CA ILE A 69 -7.52 0.14 -1.51
C ILE A 69 -8.81 0.33 -2.31
N ILE A 70 -9.71 1.17 -1.81
CA ILE A 70 -10.95 1.50 -2.54
C ILE A 70 -10.61 2.25 -3.83
N GLU A 71 -9.69 3.23 -3.76
CA GLU A 71 -9.24 3.98 -4.94
C GLU A 71 -8.62 3.04 -6.00
N TYR A 72 -7.80 2.08 -5.56
CA TYR A 72 -7.21 1.06 -6.43
C TYR A 72 -8.25 0.16 -7.10
N LEU A 73 -9.26 -0.32 -6.35
CA LEU A 73 -10.33 -1.13 -6.92
C LEU A 73 -11.21 -0.33 -7.89
N GLN A 74 -11.50 0.93 -7.58
CA GLN A 74 -12.23 1.83 -8.47
C GLN A 74 -11.48 2.09 -9.77
N HIS A 75 -10.15 2.27 -9.69
CA HIS A 75 -9.30 2.39 -10.86
C HIS A 75 -9.47 1.20 -11.80
N PHE A 76 -9.43 -0.03 -11.27
CA PHE A 76 -9.65 -1.23 -12.09
C PHE A 76 -11.04 -1.33 -12.70
N ILE A 77 -12.08 -0.98 -11.93
CA ILE A 77 -13.45 -0.95 -12.46
C ILE A 77 -13.53 0.01 -13.65
N ASN A 78 -12.86 1.16 -13.57
CA ASN A 78 -12.82 2.13 -14.66
C ASN A 78 -12.10 1.58 -15.90
N GLU A 79 -10.94 0.92 -15.72
CA GLU A 79 -10.24 0.26 -16.83
C GLU A 79 -11.09 -0.82 -17.49
N GLU A 80 -11.78 -1.66 -16.71
CA GLU A 80 -12.64 -2.71 -17.25
C GLU A 80 -13.89 -2.14 -17.95
N LYS A 81 -14.45 -1.03 -17.44
CA LYS A 81 -15.52 -0.29 -18.12
C LYS A 81 -15.06 0.28 -19.47
N GLN A 82 -13.83 0.79 -19.56
CA GLN A 82 -13.24 1.25 -20.84
C GLN A 82 -13.00 0.10 -21.83
N LYS A 83 -12.60 -1.08 -21.34
CA LYS A 83 -12.50 -2.28 -22.19
C LYS A 83 -13.86 -2.73 -22.71
N LYS A 84 -14.91 -2.63 -21.90
CA LYS A 84 -16.29 -2.93 -22.31
C LYS A 84 -16.79 -2.01 -23.41
N SER A 85 -16.44 -0.71 -23.39
CA SER A 85 -16.76 0.20 -24.50
C SER A 85 -16.05 -0.15 -25.81
N THR A 86 -15.04 -1.03 -25.76
CA THR A 86 -14.28 -1.55 -26.91
C THR A 86 -14.83 -2.92 -27.39
N GLY A 87 -15.92 -3.41 -26.80
CA GLY A 87 -16.62 -4.62 -27.24
C GLY A 87 -16.25 -5.92 -26.51
N ILE A 88 -15.46 -5.86 -25.43
CA ILE A 88 -15.15 -7.03 -24.60
C ILE A 88 -16.24 -7.23 -23.53
N ASP A 89 -16.83 -8.42 -23.44
CA ASP A 89 -17.81 -8.72 -22.39
C ASP A 89 -17.11 -9.06 -21.06
N ASN A 90 -16.87 -8.03 -20.25
CA ASN A 90 -16.26 -8.12 -18.93
C ASN A 90 -17.28 -7.87 -17.80
N THR A 91 -18.56 -8.13 -18.06
CA THR A 91 -19.65 -7.78 -17.11
C THR A 91 -19.51 -8.49 -15.76
N ASP A 92 -19.09 -9.76 -15.76
CA ASP A 92 -18.92 -10.53 -14.52
C ASP A 92 -17.69 -10.09 -13.71
N ILE A 93 -16.63 -9.64 -14.40
CA ILE A 93 -15.43 -9.10 -13.75
C ILE A 93 -15.77 -7.80 -13.01
N ILE A 94 -16.50 -6.90 -13.67
CA ILE A 94 -16.94 -5.63 -13.06
C ILE A 94 -17.80 -5.90 -11.83
N LYS A 95 -18.78 -6.81 -11.93
CA LYS A 95 -19.61 -7.20 -10.78
C LYS A 95 -18.78 -7.78 -9.64
N GLY A 96 -17.78 -8.62 -9.95
CA GLY A 96 -16.87 -9.18 -8.94
C GLY A 96 -16.07 -8.10 -8.21
N LEU A 97 -15.56 -7.10 -8.93
CA LEU A 97 -14.85 -5.96 -8.35
C LEU A 97 -15.77 -5.07 -7.50
N GLU A 98 -16.99 -4.80 -7.97
CA GLU A 98 -17.98 -4.04 -7.22
C GLU A 98 -18.37 -4.77 -5.91
N GLN A 99 -18.52 -6.09 -5.97
CA GLN A 99 -18.76 -6.90 -4.77
C GLN A 99 -17.57 -6.88 -3.82
N MET A 100 -16.34 -6.93 -4.33
CA MET A 100 -15.13 -6.85 -3.51
C MET A 100 -15.04 -5.52 -2.73
N ILE A 101 -15.39 -4.40 -3.38
CA ILE A 101 -15.44 -3.09 -2.69
C ILE A 101 -16.49 -3.12 -1.57
N LYS A 102 -17.66 -3.70 -1.84
CA LYS A 102 -18.74 -3.82 -0.86
C LYS A 102 -18.30 -4.66 0.34
N ASP A 103 -17.78 -5.86 0.10
CA ASP A 103 -17.32 -6.79 1.14
C ASP A 103 -16.22 -6.14 2.01
N TYR A 104 -15.25 -5.47 1.38
CA TYR A 104 -14.19 -4.75 2.08
C TYR A 104 -14.75 -3.62 2.97
N THR A 105 -15.68 -2.83 2.44
CA THR A 105 -16.29 -1.71 3.17
C THR A 105 -17.14 -2.20 4.35
N GLU A 106 -17.87 -3.29 4.17
CA GLU A 106 -18.64 -3.93 5.24
C GLU A 106 -17.72 -4.48 6.33
N GLU A 107 -16.66 -5.21 5.96
CA GLU A 107 -15.64 -5.67 6.92
C GLU A 107 -15.03 -4.49 7.68
N PHE A 108 -14.59 -3.44 6.98
CA PHE A 108 -14.00 -2.24 7.58
C PHE A 108 -14.94 -1.53 8.56
N ASN A 109 -16.22 -1.37 8.21
CA ASN A 109 -17.22 -0.75 9.06
C ASN A 109 -17.55 -1.60 10.29
N LEU A 110 -17.61 -2.92 10.14
CA LEU A 110 -17.83 -3.85 11.24
C LEU A 110 -16.71 -3.73 12.28
N TYR A 111 -15.45 -3.78 11.84
CA TYR A 111 -14.29 -3.62 12.73
C TYR A 111 -14.25 -2.24 13.37
N THR A 112 -14.49 -1.17 12.60
CA THR A 112 -14.52 0.21 13.13
C THR A 112 -15.57 0.35 14.25
N SER A 113 -16.78 -0.19 14.02
CA SER A 113 -17.89 -0.11 14.98
C SER A 113 -17.60 -0.88 16.27
N SER A 114 -16.99 -2.07 16.18
CA SER A 114 -16.60 -2.85 17.36
C SER A 114 -15.59 -2.11 18.26
N ILE A 115 -14.63 -1.39 17.67
CA ILE A 115 -13.66 -0.60 18.43
C ILE A 115 -14.33 0.63 19.07
N SER A 116 -15.21 1.34 18.34
CA SER A 116 -15.92 2.50 18.90
C SER A 116 -16.77 2.14 20.10
N SER A 117 -17.39 0.95 20.13
CA SER A 117 -18.11 0.45 21.30
C SER A 117 -17.20 0.11 22.48
N GLN A 118 -15.97 -0.37 22.22
CA GLN A 118 -15.00 -0.73 23.26
C GLN A 118 -14.34 0.51 23.91
N ASN A 119 -14.11 1.57 23.14
CA ASN A 119 -13.56 2.84 23.66
C ASN A 119 -14.54 3.65 24.55
N ASN A 120 -15.82 3.28 24.58
CA ASN A 120 -16.82 3.92 25.44
C ASN A 120 -16.96 3.27 26.83
N SER A 121 -16.26 2.16 27.08
CA SER A 121 -16.27 1.46 28.36
C SER A 121 -14.92 1.64 29.07
N THR A 122 -14.80 2.76 29.78
CA THR A 122 -13.87 3.02 30.91
C THR A 122 -12.34 2.95 30.66
N SER A 123 -11.65 3.88 31.34
CA SER A 123 -10.23 3.90 31.71
C SER A 123 -9.18 4.30 30.65
N THR A 124 -8.76 5.56 30.73
CA THR A 124 -7.39 6.06 31.03
C THR A 124 -6.12 5.34 30.53
N ASP A 125 -6.14 4.42 29.57
CA ASP A 125 -4.91 3.84 28.99
C ASP A 125 -4.69 4.33 27.56
N ARG A 126 -4.22 5.57 27.46
CA ARG A 126 -3.84 6.22 26.20
C ARG A 126 -2.42 5.83 25.72
N PHE A 127 -1.82 4.78 26.29
CA PHE A 127 -0.39 4.46 26.10
C PHE A 127 -0.06 2.96 26.10
N ASP A 128 -0.70 2.19 25.22
CA ASP A 128 -0.11 0.90 24.77
C ASP A 128 0.07 0.86 23.25
N ASN A 129 0.44 2.00 22.69
CA ASN A 129 0.76 2.16 21.27
C ASN A 129 1.86 1.19 20.81
N THR A 130 2.78 0.82 21.71
CA THR A 130 3.89 -0.10 21.40
C THR A 130 3.39 -1.49 21.04
N ALA A 131 2.46 -2.06 21.83
CA ALA A 131 1.87 -3.36 21.54
C ALA A 131 1.07 -3.37 20.23
N GLN A 132 0.35 -2.28 19.94
CA GLN A 132 -0.39 -2.13 18.68
C GLN A 132 0.57 -2.02 17.47
N ILE A 133 1.68 -1.30 17.62
CA ILE A 133 2.72 -1.17 16.59
C ILE A 133 3.39 -2.52 16.31
N GLU A 134 3.72 -3.29 17.35
CA GLU A 134 4.27 -4.64 17.21
C GLU A 134 3.28 -5.58 16.50
N GLU A 135 1.98 -5.50 16.82
CA GLU A 135 0.95 -6.23 16.08
C GLU A 135 0.96 -5.84 14.60
N MET A 136 1.06 -4.55 14.27
CA MET A 136 1.10 -4.09 12.88
C MET A 136 2.33 -4.60 12.13
N PHE A 137 3.52 -4.59 12.73
CA PHE A 137 4.70 -5.19 12.12
C PHE A 137 4.54 -6.69 11.91
N SER A 138 3.90 -7.39 12.85
CA SER A 138 3.58 -8.82 12.69
C SER A 138 2.62 -9.08 11.51
N LEU A 139 1.66 -8.17 11.27
CA LEU A 139 0.73 -8.26 10.15
C LEU A 139 1.43 -8.02 8.81
N VAL A 140 2.35 -7.06 8.76
CA VAL A 140 3.19 -6.81 7.57
C VAL A 140 4.08 -8.02 7.28
N GLN A 141 4.69 -8.62 8.31
CA GLN A 141 5.49 -9.83 8.13
C GLN A 141 4.65 -10.98 7.58
N LYS A 142 3.45 -11.21 8.14
CA LYS A 142 2.51 -12.21 7.63
C LYS A 142 2.13 -11.98 6.17
N LEU A 143 2.08 -10.73 5.71
CA LEU A 143 1.81 -10.40 4.32
C LEU A 143 2.97 -10.84 3.41
N TYR A 144 4.22 -10.65 3.84
CA TYR A 144 5.41 -11.10 3.10
C TYR A 144 5.61 -12.61 3.11
N ASP A 145 5.13 -13.29 4.15
CA ASP A 145 5.19 -14.74 4.29
C ASP A 145 4.11 -15.47 3.46
N LEU A 146 3.23 -14.74 2.75
CA LEU A 146 2.21 -15.34 1.90
C LEU A 146 2.84 -16.14 0.73
N PRO A 147 2.30 -17.33 0.44
CA PRO A 147 2.97 -18.30 -0.43
C PRO A 147 2.97 -17.90 -1.91
N ILE A 148 1.95 -17.18 -2.39
CA ILE A 148 1.82 -16.85 -3.82
C ILE A 148 2.36 -15.45 -4.10
N ASN A 149 1.83 -14.44 -3.39
CA ASN A 149 2.10 -13.03 -3.67
C ASN A 149 3.00 -12.36 -2.61
N GLY A 150 3.27 -13.01 -1.48
CA GLY A 150 3.99 -12.37 -0.37
C GLY A 150 5.37 -11.83 -0.77
N LYS A 151 6.15 -12.65 -1.49
CA LYS A 151 7.46 -12.26 -2.01
C LYS A 151 7.39 -11.12 -3.03
N LEU A 152 6.36 -11.11 -3.87
CA LEU A 152 6.13 -10.03 -4.84
C LEU A 152 5.81 -8.71 -4.12
N ILE A 153 4.96 -8.76 -3.10
CA ILE A 153 4.61 -7.60 -2.29
C ILE A 153 5.85 -7.05 -1.58
N GLU A 154 6.65 -7.94 -0.96
CA GLU A 154 7.92 -7.57 -0.31
C GLU A 154 8.87 -6.86 -1.27
N GLU A 155 9.03 -7.40 -2.48
CA GLU A 155 9.89 -6.82 -3.50
C GLU A 155 9.39 -5.44 -3.97
N GLN A 156 8.09 -5.30 -4.23
CA GLN A 156 7.51 -4.03 -4.65
C GLN A 156 7.71 -2.95 -3.58
N VAL A 157 7.49 -3.28 -2.31
CA VAL A 157 7.72 -2.35 -1.20
C VAL A 157 9.20 -1.97 -1.11
N ARG A 158 10.11 -2.94 -1.27
CA ARG A 158 11.56 -2.68 -1.27
C ARG A 158 11.95 -1.70 -2.39
N ARG A 159 11.51 -1.96 -3.63
CA ARG A 159 11.78 -1.10 -4.79
C ARG A 159 11.22 0.31 -4.58
N MET A 160 10.03 0.44 -4.00
CA MET A 160 9.42 1.72 -3.68
C MET A 160 10.23 2.52 -2.65
N LYS A 161 10.74 1.85 -1.59
CA LYS A 161 11.60 2.48 -0.57
C LYS A 161 12.91 2.97 -1.18
N GLU A 162 13.54 2.16 -2.02
CA GLU A 162 14.77 2.51 -2.74
C GLU A 162 14.57 3.71 -3.67
N GLY A 163 13.47 3.71 -4.44
CA GLY A 163 13.12 4.82 -5.32
C GLY A 163 12.91 6.13 -4.57
N ARG A 164 12.23 6.09 -3.40
CA ARG A 164 12.06 7.27 -2.54
C ARG A 164 13.39 7.78 -1.99
N ALA A 165 14.25 6.88 -1.51
CA ALA A 165 15.57 7.26 -0.99
C ALA A 165 16.46 7.89 -2.08
N GLN A 166 16.33 7.45 -3.34
CA GLN A 166 17.05 8.04 -4.46
C GLN A 166 16.50 9.42 -4.86
N ALA A 167 15.17 9.60 -4.82
CA ALA A 167 14.53 10.88 -5.08
C ALA A 167 14.93 11.93 -4.03
N THR A 168 14.90 11.58 -2.74
CA THR A 168 15.32 12.49 -1.66
C THR A 168 16.78 12.90 -1.79
N LYS A 169 17.68 11.98 -2.16
CA LYS A 169 19.10 12.30 -2.44
C LYS A 169 19.29 13.22 -3.65
N SER A 170 18.37 13.19 -4.61
CA SER A 170 18.44 14.02 -5.81
C SER A 170 17.88 15.42 -5.58
N ASP A 171 16.92 15.58 -4.65
CA ASP A 171 16.35 16.85 -4.23
C ASP A 171 17.21 17.59 -3.18
N GLU A 172 18.14 16.89 -2.51
CA GLU A 172 19.12 17.50 -1.62
C GLU A 172 20.21 18.23 -2.43
N GLN A 173 20.00 19.52 -2.71
CA GLN A 173 21.07 20.40 -3.14
C GLN A 173 22.01 20.69 -1.95
N PHE A 174 23.20 20.10 -1.97
CA PHE A 174 24.32 20.59 -1.18
C PHE A 174 24.70 21.97 -1.70
N VAL A 175 24.24 23.02 -1.02
CA VAL A 175 24.72 24.39 -1.25
C VAL A 175 26.07 24.49 -0.57
N ASP A 176 27.14 24.35 -1.35
CA ASP A 176 28.46 24.79 -0.89
C ASP A 176 28.40 26.29 -0.65
N LEU A 177 28.41 26.67 0.63
CA LEU A 177 28.55 28.06 1.02
C LEU A 177 29.89 28.54 0.46
N PRO A 178 29.91 29.62 -0.35
CA PRO A 178 31.14 30.10 -0.93
C PRO A 178 32.13 30.43 0.20
N THR A 179 33.23 29.68 0.25
CA THR A 179 34.28 29.73 1.27
C THR A 179 35.12 31.02 1.23
N GLY A 180 34.65 32.05 0.52
CA GLY A 180 35.32 33.34 0.33
C GLY A 180 34.66 34.55 1.00
N TYR A 181 33.50 34.41 1.65
CA TYR A 181 32.78 35.56 2.24
C TYR A 181 32.99 35.76 3.75
N ASN A 182 34.03 35.13 4.32
CA ASN A 182 34.58 35.60 5.59
C ASN A 182 35.45 36.85 5.40
N SER A 183 35.06 37.77 4.51
CA SER A 183 35.71 39.07 4.44
C SER A 183 35.13 39.97 5.53
N PRO A 184 35.97 40.42 6.49
CA PRO A 184 35.55 41.31 7.58
C PRO A 184 34.80 42.55 7.09
N ASP A 185 35.05 43.00 5.86
CA ASP A 185 34.46 44.20 5.28
C ASP A 185 32.95 44.12 5.06
N ILE A 186 32.40 42.94 4.74
CA ILE A 186 30.95 42.78 4.54
C ILE A 186 30.23 42.86 5.89
N LEU A 187 30.80 42.23 6.92
CA LEU A 187 30.29 42.29 8.29
C LEU A 187 30.43 43.69 8.89
N ASN A 188 31.52 44.40 8.61
CA ASN A 188 31.71 45.79 9.03
C ASN A 188 30.73 46.74 8.36
N ASN A 189 30.49 46.58 7.05
CA ASN A 189 29.47 47.35 6.34
C ASN A 189 28.06 47.07 6.87
N LEU A 190 27.72 45.81 7.16
CA LEU A 190 26.43 45.47 7.79
C LEU A 190 26.29 46.11 9.18
N LYS A 191 27.36 46.11 9.97
CA LYS A 191 27.38 46.73 11.31
C LYS A 191 27.17 48.25 11.23
N ASP A 192 27.80 48.92 10.27
CA ASP A 192 27.62 50.35 10.05
C ASP A 192 26.20 50.71 9.57
N ILE A 193 25.60 49.87 8.71
CA ILE A 193 24.23 50.07 8.25
C ILE A 193 23.23 49.90 9.41
N VAL A 194 23.43 48.89 10.26
CA VAL A 194 22.58 48.66 11.43
C VAL A 194 22.73 49.79 12.47
N ASN A 195 23.94 50.30 12.68
CA ASN A 195 24.19 51.41 13.60
C ASN A 195 23.65 52.76 13.10
N ARG A 196 23.58 52.98 11.79
CA ARG A 196 22.96 54.19 11.21
C ARG A 196 21.43 54.19 11.31
N LYS A 197 20.80 53.01 11.39
CA LYS A 197 19.33 52.88 11.48
C LYS A 197 18.79 53.06 12.90
N ASN A 198 19.66 53.05 13.91
CA ASN A 198 19.33 53.20 15.33
C ASN A 198 19.71 54.59 15.90
N ARG A 199 19.86 55.61 15.06
CA ARG A 199 20.02 57.03 15.45
C ARG A 199 18.86 57.86 14.95
#